data_AF-A0A815X2V5-F1
#
_entry.id   AF-A0A815X2V5-F1
#
_cell.length_a   1.000
_cell.length_b   1.000
_cell.length_c   1.000
_cell.angle_alpha   90.00
_cell.angle_beta   90.00
_cell.angle_gamma   90.00
#
_symmetry.space_group_name_H-M   'P 1'
#
loop_
_entity.id
_entity.type
_entity.pdbx_description
1 polymer ?
#
loop_
_entity_poly.entity_id
_entity_poly.type
_entity_poly.pdbx_seq_one_letter_code
_entity_poly.pdbx_strand_id
1 'polypeptide(L)'
;WCGGNIQKNVAIVGLPKMFVIFKIKIRDETIIVTENEGEDENEAALKDSIWLDPKEWTNIKWHDKLIYNIFDFPIYEIEIDFESPKLSQNKLIEITQEVERQCPVGKYFNQTGIGEGVVWTEWAQTHGSLTFKVKGEEHSVSKVKTLAPVDTEKLESIKEFIEYACTENRMRQGLDYLREQQLTIEMKNVGTFIKWLVNDIIKEEKDTMNASNIDEKDVSRAVPNKAK
;
A
#
# COMPACT_ATOMS: atom_id res chain seq x y z
N TRP A 1 0.09 14.56 -19.61
CA TRP A 1 0.89 15.15 -20.70
C TRP A 1 2.27 14.51 -20.68
N CYS A 2 2.70 13.90 -21.79
CA CYS A 2 3.94 13.13 -21.88
C CYS A 2 4.46 13.07 -23.33
N GLY A 3 5.60 12.40 -23.55
CA GLY A 3 6.28 12.33 -24.85
C GLY A 3 7.32 13.43 -25.10
N GLY A 4 7.85 13.48 -26.32
CA GLY A 4 8.85 14.43 -26.76
C GLY A 4 10.11 14.38 -25.89
N ASN A 5 10.55 15.55 -25.43
CA ASN A 5 11.71 15.73 -24.56
C ASN A 5 11.31 16.16 -23.12
N ILE A 6 10.07 15.86 -22.69
CA ILE A 6 9.52 16.32 -21.40
C ILE A 6 10.27 15.69 -20.22
N GLN A 7 10.60 14.41 -20.32
CA GLN A 7 11.38 13.67 -19.33
C GLN A 7 12.54 12.96 -20.02
N LYS A 8 13.52 12.52 -19.23
CA LYS A 8 14.63 11.68 -19.68
C LYS A 8 14.49 10.29 -19.07
N ASN A 9 15.20 9.31 -19.65
CA ASN A 9 15.28 7.94 -19.15
C ASN A 9 13.94 7.21 -18.99
N VAL A 10 12.91 7.56 -19.77
CA VAL A 10 11.64 6.82 -19.83
C VAL A 10 11.42 6.30 -21.25
N ALA A 11 10.71 5.18 -21.40
CA ALA A 11 10.51 4.57 -22.71
C ALA A 11 9.78 5.45 -23.72
N ILE A 12 9.04 6.46 -23.28
CA ILE A 12 8.21 7.31 -24.15
C ILE A 12 8.93 8.59 -24.61
N VAL A 13 10.23 8.72 -24.35
CA VAL A 13 11.05 9.82 -24.88
C VAL A 13 11.11 9.73 -26.40
N GLY A 14 10.91 10.86 -27.07
CA GLY A 14 10.95 10.96 -28.53
C GLY A 14 9.63 10.68 -29.24
N LEU A 15 8.63 10.10 -28.56
CA LEU A 15 7.26 10.01 -29.10
C LEU A 15 6.65 11.39 -29.32
N PRO A 16 5.61 11.53 -30.16
CA PRO A 16 4.80 12.74 -30.22
C PRO A 16 4.32 13.14 -28.83
N LYS A 17 4.28 14.45 -28.55
CA LYS A 17 3.69 14.93 -27.30
C LYS A 17 2.21 14.60 -27.29
N MET A 18 1.74 14.00 -26.20
CA MET A 18 0.39 13.48 -26.08
C MET A 18 -0.19 13.75 -24.69
N PHE A 19 -1.51 13.73 -24.61
CA PHE A 19 -2.24 13.76 -23.35
C PHE A 19 -2.81 12.37 -23.05
N VAL A 20 -2.66 11.92 -21.82
CA VAL A 20 -3.26 10.65 -21.36
C VAL A 20 -4.21 11.00 -20.22
N ILE A 21 -5.49 10.73 -20.41
CA ILE A 21 -6.53 10.94 -19.40
C ILE A 21 -6.42 9.81 -18.37
N PHE A 22 -6.27 10.15 -17.09
CA PHE A 22 -6.10 9.16 -16.02
C PHE A 22 -7.07 9.29 -14.84
N LYS A 23 -7.76 10.43 -14.70
CA LYS A 23 -8.91 10.65 -13.79
C LYS A 23 -9.79 11.77 -14.36
N ILE A 24 -11.09 11.75 -14.08
CA ILE A 24 -12.04 12.82 -14.42
C ILE A 24 -12.84 13.18 -13.17
N LYS A 25 -12.89 14.47 -12.85
CA LYS A 25 -13.78 15.03 -11.83
C LYS A 25 -14.80 15.90 -12.53
N ILE A 26 -16.07 15.73 -12.21
CA ILE A 26 -17.14 16.62 -12.66
C ILE A 26 -17.63 17.46 -11.48
N ARG A 27 -18.06 18.68 -11.77
CA ARG A 27 -18.71 19.57 -10.82
C ARG A 27 -20.14 19.78 -11.30
N ASP A 28 -21.09 19.67 -10.39
CA ASP A 28 -22.47 20.04 -10.71
C ASP A 28 -22.61 21.56 -10.58
N GLU A 29 -22.87 22.25 -11.68
CA GLU A 29 -23.08 23.71 -11.71
C GLU A 29 -24.48 24.11 -11.18
N THR A 30 -25.39 23.15 -10.96
CA THR A 30 -26.76 23.42 -10.47
C THR A 30 -26.86 23.49 -8.94
N ILE A 31 -25.82 23.08 -8.22
CA ILE A 31 -25.72 23.22 -6.77
C ILE A 31 -25.17 24.63 -6.46
N ILE A 32 -26.09 25.59 -6.29
CA ILE A 32 -25.77 26.96 -5.87
C ILE A 32 -25.60 26.94 -4.34
N VAL A 33 -24.35 27.00 -3.88
CA VAL A 33 -24.08 27.26 -2.46
C VAL A 33 -24.31 28.75 -2.22
N THR A 34 -25.27 29.09 -1.36
CA THR A 34 -25.41 30.46 -0.87
C THR A 34 -24.12 30.83 -0.16
N GLU A 35 -23.46 31.90 -0.62
CA GLU A 35 -22.26 32.47 -0.01
C GLU A 35 -22.50 32.67 1.49
N ASN A 36 -21.96 31.78 2.33
CA ASN A 36 -21.74 32.11 3.72
C ASN A 36 -20.39 32.83 3.76
N GLU A 37 -20.43 34.14 3.97
CA GLU A 37 -19.24 34.98 4.15
C GLU A 37 -18.34 34.37 5.24
N GLY A 38 -17.27 33.67 4.83
CA GLY A 38 -16.26 33.15 5.76
C GLY A 38 -15.60 31.81 5.41
N GLU A 39 -16.11 31.01 4.47
CA GLU A 39 -15.41 29.80 3.99
C GLU A 39 -14.49 30.15 2.80
N ASP A 40 -13.22 29.74 2.84
CA ASP A 40 -12.27 29.88 1.72
C ASP A 40 -12.89 29.29 0.44
N GLU A 41 -12.87 30.04 -0.68
CA GLU A 41 -13.48 29.64 -1.96
C GLU A 41 -13.01 28.25 -2.46
N ASN A 42 -11.83 27.80 -2.02
CA ASN A 42 -11.28 26.48 -2.31
C ASN A 42 -11.99 25.33 -1.56
N GLU A 43 -12.54 25.57 -0.37
CA GLU A 43 -13.18 24.54 0.45
C GLU A 43 -14.64 24.31 0.03
N ALA A 44 -15.35 25.38 -0.35
CA ALA A 44 -16.70 25.31 -0.90
C ALA A 44 -16.73 24.62 -2.28
N ALA A 45 -15.75 24.90 -3.16
CA ALA A 45 -15.66 24.28 -4.49
C ALA A 45 -15.40 22.75 -4.45
N LEU A 46 -14.90 22.22 -3.33
CA LEU A 46 -14.61 20.79 -3.16
C LEU A 46 -15.84 19.97 -2.75
N LYS A 47 -16.90 20.58 -2.18
CA LYS A 47 -18.11 19.87 -1.71
C LYS A 47 -18.99 19.34 -2.85
N ASP A 48 -19.00 19.99 -4.02
CA ASP A 48 -19.95 19.71 -5.10
C ASP A 48 -19.34 19.04 -6.35
N SER A 49 -18.23 18.32 -6.16
CA SER A 49 -17.53 17.67 -7.26
C SER A 49 -17.27 16.20 -7.00
N ILE A 50 -17.63 15.36 -7.97
CA ILE A 50 -17.52 13.91 -7.89
C ILE A 50 -16.46 13.40 -8.86
N TRP A 51 -15.65 12.46 -8.40
CA TRP A 51 -14.77 11.70 -9.28
C TRP A 51 -15.61 10.66 -10.02
N LEU A 52 -15.52 10.64 -11.35
CA LEU A 52 -16.23 9.65 -12.15
C LEU A 52 -15.61 8.26 -11.95
N ASP A 53 -16.46 7.24 -11.88
CA ASP A 53 -16.00 5.85 -11.87
C ASP A 53 -15.29 5.55 -13.21
N PRO A 54 -14.13 4.89 -13.21
CA PRO A 54 -13.44 4.41 -14.40
C PRO A 54 -14.34 3.94 -15.54
N LYS A 55 -15.37 3.16 -15.21
CA LYS A 55 -16.30 2.55 -16.17
C LYS A 55 -17.04 3.61 -16.98
N GLU A 56 -17.29 4.78 -16.41
CA GLU A 56 -18.03 5.87 -17.04
C GLU A 56 -17.21 6.64 -18.08
N TRP A 57 -15.87 6.55 -18.03
CA TRP A 57 -15.00 7.34 -18.90
C TRP A 57 -13.95 6.53 -19.67
N THR A 58 -14.05 5.20 -19.70
CA THR A 58 -13.15 4.32 -20.48
C THR A 58 -13.07 4.67 -21.97
N ASN A 59 -14.17 5.19 -22.54
CA ASN A 59 -14.27 5.53 -23.96
C ASN A 59 -13.88 6.99 -24.28
N ILE A 60 -13.58 7.82 -23.29
CA ILE A 60 -13.23 9.22 -23.50
C ILE A 60 -11.77 9.30 -23.98
N LYS A 61 -11.58 9.57 -25.27
CA LYS A 61 -10.29 9.70 -25.96
C LYS A 61 -10.44 10.41 -27.31
N TRP A 62 -9.32 10.89 -27.87
CA TRP A 62 -9.27 11.47 -29.20
C TRP A 62 -7.89 11.23 -29.84
N HIS A 63 -7.68 10.02 -30.37
CA HIS A 63 -6.38 9.56 -30.88
C HIS A 63 -5.84 10.43 -32.03
N ASP A 64 -6.69 10.93 -32.92
CA ASP A 64 -6.29 11.87 -34.00
C ASP A 64 -5.66 13.17 -33.47
N LYS A 65 -5.94 13.52 -32.21
CA LYS A 65 -5.36 14.67 -31.51
C LYS A 65 -4.33 14.27 -30.46
N LEU A 66 -3.88 13.02 -30.48
CA LEU A 66 -2.94 12.45 -29.50
C LEU A 66 -3.46 12.58 -28.07
N ILE A 67 -4.76 12.39 -27.89
CA ILE A 67 -5.42 12.28 -26.59
C ILE A 67 -5.79 10.81 -26.40
N TYR A 68 -5.10 10.16 -25.49
CA TYR A 68 -5.31 8.77 -25.13
C TYR A 68 -6.02 8.68 -23.79
N ASN A 69 -6.67 7.55 -23.56
CA ASN A 69 -7.16 7.17 -22.25
C ASN A 69 -6.14 6.25 -21.57
N ILE A 70 -6.00 6.32 -20.24
CA ILE A 70 -5.13 5.38 -19.51
C ILE A 70 -5.55 3.92 -19.75
N PHE A 71 -6.83 3.67 -20.02
CA PHE A 71 -7.38 2.36 -20.37
C PHE A 71 -7.06 1.89 -21.80
N ASP A 72 -6.40 2.72 -22.63
CA ASP A 72 -5.80 2.26 -23.89
C ASP A 72 -4.52 1.43 -23.65
N PHE A 73 -3.99 1.45 -22.43
CA PHE A 73 -2.77 0.75 -22.03
C PHE A 73 -3.08 -0.34 -20.98
N PRO A 74 -2.17 -1.30 -20.75
CA PRO A 74 -2.31 -2.31 -19.70
C PRO A 74 -2.67 -1.71 -18.33
N ILE A 75 -3.69 -2.30 -17.70
CA ILE A 75 -4.12 -2.02 -16.33
C ILE A 75 -3.82 -3.23 -15.44
N TYR A 76 -3.63 -2.96 -14.15
CA TYR A 76 -3.32 -3.97 -13.15
C TYR A 76 -4.31 -3.85 -11.99
N GLU A 77 -4.67 -4.99 -11.41
CA GLU A 77 -5.58 -5.09 -10.27
C GLU A 77 -4.98 -6.05 -9.25
N ILE A 78 -5.07 -5.69 -7.98
CA ILE A 78 -4.67 -6.53 -6.85
C ILE A 78 -5.69 -6.38 -5.73
N GLU A 79 -5.83 -7.43 -4.94
CA GLU A 79 -6.53 -7.38 -3.66
C GLU A 79 -5.50 -7.18 -2.53
N ILE A 80 -5.80 -6.28 -1.60
CA ILE A 80 -4.97 -6.05 -0.41
C ILE A 80 -5.77 -6.50 0.80
N ASP A 81 -5.34 -7.62 1.38
CA ASP A 81 -5.80 -8.05 2.69
C ASP A 81 -5.15 -7.17 3.75
N PHE A 82 -5.96 -6.35 4.44
CA PHE A 82 -5.49 -5.48 5.52
C PHE A 82 -5.14 -6.22 6.82
N GLU A 83 -5.55 -7.48 6.97
CA GLU A 83 -5.09 -8.36 8.04
C GLU A 83 -3.66 -8.86 7.76
N SER A 84 -3.30 -8.99 6.48
CA SER A 84 -2.00 -9.50 6.02
C SER A 84 -1.34 -8.64 4.90
N PRO A 85 -1.23 -7.30 5.04
CA PRO A 85 -0.90 -6.41 3.92
C PRO A 85 0.50 -6.62 3.34
N LYS A 86 1.39 -7.26 4.11
CA LYS A 86 2.73 -7.65 3.67
C LYS A 86 2.69 -8.66 2.52
N LEU A 87 1.67 -9.52 2.44
CA LEU A 87 1.57 -10.51 1.36
C LEU A 87 1.35 -9.84 0.00
N SER A 88 0.61 -8.74 -0.05
CA SER A 88 0.38 -7.96 -1.28
C SER A 88 1.62 -7.21 -1.77
N GLN A 89 2.62 -7.03 -0.92
CA GLN A 89 3.85 -6.29 -1.24
C GLN A 89 4.64 -6.96 -2.38
N ASN A 90 4.71 -8.30 -2.39
CA ASN A 90 5.41 -9.03 -3.45
C ASN A 90 4.78 -8.78 -4.81
N LYS A 91 3.45 -8.77 -4.89
CA LYS A 91 2.75 -8.54 -6.16
C LYS A 91 2.94 -7.11 -6.67
N LEU A 92 2.94 -6.13 -5.77
CA LEU A 92 3.27 -4.73 -6.08
C LEU A 92 4.69 -4.60 -6.67
N ILE A 93 5.66 -5.30 -6.08
CA ILE A 93 7.06 -5.31 -6.56
C ILE A 93 7.15 -5.98 -7.92
N GLU A 94 6.60 -7.18 -8.07
CA GLU A 94 6.62 -7.96 -9.31
C GLU A 94 6.10 -7.14 -10.50
N ILE A 95 4.91 -6.55 -10.35
CA ILE A 95 4.29 -5.72 -11.39
C ILE A 95 5.15 -4.49 -11.70
N THR A 96 5.71 -3.85 -10.68
CA THR A 96 6.59 -2.68 -10.88
C THR A 96 7.87 -3.05 -11.63
N GLN A 97 8.48 -4.20 -11.31
CA GLN A 97 9.66 -4.70 -12.00
C GLN A 97 9.37 -5.08 -13.46
N GLU A 98 8.19 -5.62 -13.75
CA GLU A 98 7.75 -5.83 -15.13
C GLU A 98 7.62 -4.52 -15.91
N VAL A 99 7.00 -3.50 -15.30
CA VAL A 99 6.85 -2.17 -15.88
C VAL A 99 8.21 -1.48 -16.07
N GLU A 100 9.13 -1.62 -15.12
CA GLU A 100 10.48 -1.07 -15.21
C GLU A 100 11.28 -1.78 -16.30
N ARG A 101 11.16 -3.11 -16.44
CA ARG A 101 11.83 -3.86 -17.51
C ARG A 101 11.33 -3.48 -18.91
N GLN A 102 10.03 -3.24 -19.05
CA GLN A 102 9.44 -2.82 -20.31
C GLN A 102 8.21 -1.94 -20.05
N CYS A 103 8.31 -0.65 -20.37
CA CYS A 103 7.20 0.27 -20.22
C CYS A 103 5.99 -0.16 -21.08
N PRO A 104 4.80 -0.33 -20.50
CA PRO A 104 3.62 -0.75 -21.25
C PRO A 104 3.14 0.31 -22.26
N VAL A 105 3.26 1.60 -21.91
CA VAL A 105 2.94 2.71 -22.82
C VAL A 105 3.93 2.77 -23.97
N GLY A 106 5.24 2.64 -23.69
CA GLY A 106 6.26 2.58 -24.74
C GLY A 106 6.02 1.42 -25.70
N LYS A 107 5.74 0.22 -25.15
CA LYS A 107 5.45 -0.98 -25.93
C LYS A 107 4.26 -0.81 -26.87
N TYR A 108 3.19 -0.16 -26.41
CA TYR A 108 2.03 0.17 -27.25
C TYR A 108 2.42 0.95 -28.51
N PHE A 109 3.39 1.86 -28.40
CA PHE A 109 3.94 2.63 -29.53
C PHE A 109 5.14 1.97 -30.21
N ASN A 110 5.35 0.65 -30.00
CA ASN A 110 6.49 -0.10 -30.53
C ASN A 110 7.86 0.45 -30.08
N GLN A 111 7.92 1.08 -28.90
CA GLN A 111 9.15 1.60 -28.32
C GLN A 111 9.60 0.73 -27.13
N THR A 112 10.89 0.45 -27.08
CA THR A 112 11.53 -0.25 -25.96
C THR A 112 12.12 0.75 -24.97
N GLY A 113 12.06 0.42 -23.69
CA GLY A 113 12.68 1.20 -22.63
C GLY A 113 11.98 0.97 -21.31
N ILE A 114 12.50 1.61 -20.27
CA ILE A 114 12.04 1.42 -18.91
C ILE A 114 10.78 2.25 -18.60
N GLY A 115 9.90 1.67 -17.79
CA GLY A 115 8.74 2.35 -17.22
C GLY A 115 9.00 2.84 -15.81
N GLU A 116 8.35 3.94 -15.41
CA GLU A 116 8.60 4.56 -14.10
C GLU A 116 8.03 3.74 -12.93
N GLY A 117 6.91 3.05 -13.15
CA GLY A 117 6.18 2.29 -12.14
C GLY A 117 4.67 2.36 -12.33
N VAL A 118 3.92 2.10 -11.26
CA VAL A 118 2.46 1.99 -11.28
C VAL A 118 1.83 2.90 -10.22
N VAL A 119 0.72 3.53 -10.59
CA VAL A 119 -0.16 4.26 -9.66
C VAL A 119 -1.34 3.35 -9.33
N TRP A 120 -1.56 3.12 -8.05
CA TRP A 120 -2.64 2.31 -7.50
C TRP A 120 -3.72 3.23 -6.96
N THR A 121 -4.98 2.96 -7.27
CA THR A 121 -6.14 3.73 -6.78
C THR A 121 -7.24 2.75 -6.41
N GLU A 122 -7.77 2.89 -5.20
CA GLU A 122 -9.01 2.23 -4.80
C GLU A 122 -10.17 3.12 -5.25
N TRP A 123 -11.04 2.57 -6.12
CA TRP A 123 -12.12 3.32 -6.76
C TRP A 123 -13.45 3.24 -6.03
N ALA A 124 -13.64 2.20 -5.20
CA ALA A 124 -14.86 2.04 -4.40
C ALA A 124 -14.96 3.05 -3.24
N GLN A 125 -13.89 3.80 -2.96
CA GLN A 125 -13.79 4.83 -1.92
C GLN A 125 -14.20 4.32 -0.53
N THR A 126 -14.07 3.02 -0.28
CA THR A 126 -14.48 2.38 0.98
C THR A 126 -13.75 2.95 2.18
N HIS A 127 -12.54 3.48 1.95
CA HIS A 127 -11.67 4.09 2.97
C HIS A 127 -11.24 5.51 2.57
N GLY A 128 -12.08 6.24 1.83
CA GLY A 128 -11.72 7.49 1.15
C GLY A 128 -10.93 7.23 -0.14
N SER A 129 -10.31 8.26 -0.75
CA SER A 129 -9.53 8.07 -1.98
C SER A 129 -8.12 7.53 -1.68
N LEU A 130 -7.99 6.23 -1.47
CA LEU A 130 -6.67 5.60 -1.30
C LEU A 130 -5.94 5.58 -2.65
N THR A 131 -4.87 6.37 -2.77
CA THR A 131 -4.03 6.41 -3.97
C THR A 131 -2.57 6.44 -3.57
N PHE A 132 -1.77 5.54 -4.12
CA PHE A 132 -0.32 5.51 -3.91
C PHE A 132 0.39 5.11 -5.20
N LYS A 133 1.71 5.29 -5.24
CA LYS A 133 2.54 4.91 -6.39
C LYS A 133 3.69 4.03 -5.94
N VAL A 134 4.00 3.02 -6.74
CA VAL A 134 5.20 2.19 -6.57
C VAL A 134 6.05 2.45 -7.80
N LYS A 135 7.34 2.76 -7.59
CA LYS A 135 8.28 3.10 -8.66
C LYS A 135 9.43 2.11 -8.67
N GLY A 136 9.95 1.84 -9.86
CA GLY A 136 11.17 1.06 -10.05
C GLY A 136 12.39 1.77 -9.47
N GLU A 137 13.45 0.99 -9.20
CA GLU A 137 14.67 1.50 -8.55
C GLU A 137 15.40 2.52 -9.42
N GLU A 138 15.44 2.32 -10.74
CA GLU A 138 16.10 3.21 -11.71
C GLU A 138 15.42 4.59 -11.79
N HIS A 139 14.19 4.69 -11.30
CA HIS A 139 13.38 5.91 -11.26
C HIS A 139 13.21 6.50 -9.86
N SER A 140 13.80 5.89 -8.83
CA SER A 140 13.71 6.39 -7.47
C SER A 140 14.72 7.52 -7.22
N VAL A 141 14.23 8.76 -7.19
CA VAL A 141 15.02 9.98 -6.88
C VAL A 141 15.50 10.08 -5.43
N SER A 142 14.95 9.27 -4.53
CA SER A 142 15.33 9.23 -3.11
C SER A 142 15.66 7.80 -2.68
N LYS A 143 16.51 7.66 -1.66
CA LYS A 143 16.77 6.38 -0.95
C LYS A 143 15.55 5.98 -0.10
N VAL A 144 14.35 5.97 -0.69
CA VAL A 144 13.16 5.44 -0.03
C VAL A 144 13.43 3.98 0.29
N LYS A 145 12.89 3.46 1.40
CA LYS A 145 12.97 2.04 1.72
C LYS A 145 12.44 1.26 0.52
N THR A 146 13.31 0.51 -0.13
CA THR A 146 12.91 -0.44 -1.16
C THR A 146 11.85 -1.35 -0.53
N LEU A 147 10.78 -1.62 -1.27
CA LEU A 147 9.84 -2.65 -0.86
C LEU A 147 10.63 -3.95 -0.92
N ALA A 148 11.11 -4.42 0.22
CA ALA A 148 11.78 -5.70 0.30
C ALA A 148 10.74 -6.80 0.01
N PRO A 149 11.08 -7.81 -0.80
CA PRO A 149 10.22 -8.97 -0.94
C PRO A 149 9.97 -9.56 0.44
N VAL A 150 8.72 -9.87 0.68
CA VAL A 150 8.23 -10.47 1.91
C VAL A 150 8.32 -11.98 1.76
N ASP A 151 9.02 -12.63 2.67
CA ASP A 151 9.02 -14.09 2.77
C ASP A 151 7.66 -14.55 3.32
N THR A 152 6.79 -15.02 2.42
CA THR A 152 5.43 -15.42 2.75
C THR A 152 5.38 -16.70 3.59
N GLU A 153 6.30 -17.64 3.33
CA GLU A 153 6.41 -18.89 4.10
C GLU A 153 6.84 -18.59 5.54
N LYS A 154 7.86 -17.73 5.69
CA LYS A 154 8.28 -17.28 7.02
C LYS A 154 7.18 -16.51 7.74
N LEU A 155 6.43 -15.64 7.05
CA LEU A 155 5.32 -14.91 7.67
C LEU A 155 4.20 -15.84 8.15
N GLU A 156 3.81 -16.81 7.34
CA GLU A 156 2.76 -17.76 7.72
C GLU A 156 3.23 -18.64 8.87
N SER A 157 4.48 -19.10 8.84
CA SER A 157 5.11 -19.82 9.94
C SER A 157 5.13 -18.99 11.24
N ILE A 158 5.42 -17.69 11.16
CA ILE A 158 5.34 -16.79 12.32
C ILE A 158 3.90 -16.71 12.83
N LYS A 159 2.89 -16.57 11.96
CA LYS A 159 1.49 -16.52 12.38
C LYS A 159 1.07 -17.82 13.08
N GLU A 160 1.35 -18.97 12.48
CA GLU A 160 1.05 -20.28 13.05
C GLU A 160 1.75 -20.47 14.40
N PHE A 161 3.02 -20.10 14.49
CA PHE A 161 3.79 -20.16 15.73
C PHE A 161 3.20 -19.26 16.83
N ILE A 162 2.80 -18.04 16.50
CA ILE A 162 2.17 -17.12 17.46
C ILE A 162 0.79 -17.65 17.87
N GLU A 163 0.07 -18.32 16.97
CA GLU A 163 -1.19 -18.95 17.30
C GLU A 163 -1.03 -20.06 18.33
N TYR A 164 -0.05 -20.93 18.09
CA TYR A 164 0.37 -22.00 18.97
C TYR A 164 0.91 -21.52 20.33
N ALA A 165 1.83 -20.55 20.32
CA ALA A 165 2.61 -20.18 21.50
C ALA A 165 1.93 -19.11 22.37
N CYS A 166 1.23 -18.14 21.79
CA CYS A 166 0.64 -17.03 22.56
C CYS A 166 -0.79 -17.38 23.00
N THR A 167 -0.92 -18.38 23.88
CA THR A 167 -2.22 -18.87 24.38
C THR A 167 -2.84 -17.95 25.43
N GLU A 168 -4.17 -18.03 25.62
CA GLU A 168 -4.86 -17.31 26.70
C GLU A 168 -4.30 -17.64 28.09
N ASN A 169 -3.90 -18.89 28.33
CA ASN A 169 -3.32 -19.28 29.61
C ASN A 169 -2.00 -18.56 29.87
N ARG A 170 -1.13 -18.45 28.86
CA ARG A 170 0.13 -17.72 28.97
C ARG A 170 -0.12 -16.21 29.18
N MET A 171 -1.15 -15.65 28.53
CA MET A 171 -1.59 -14.27 28.81
C MET A 171 -2.08 -14.10 30.24
N ARG A 172 -2.86 -15.04 30.79
CA ARG A 172 -3.31 -14.99 32.20
C ARG A 172 -2.13 -15.03 33.17
N GLN A 173 -1.14 -15.88 32.91
CA GLN A 173 0.09 -15.93 33.71
C GLN A 173 0.86 -14.60 33.67
N GLY A 174 0.89 -13.92 32.52
CA GLY A 174 1.52 -12.59 32.44
C GLY A 174 0.78 -11.51 33.22
N LEU A 175 -0.55 -11.61 33.32
CA LEU A 175 -1.32 -10.73 34.20
C LEU A 175 -1.06 -11.04 35.68
N ASP A 176 -0.88 -12.31 36.04
CA ASP A 176 -0.49 -12.71 37.39
C ASP A 176 0.92 -12.21 37.75
N TYR A 177 1.87 -12.27 36.81
CA TYR A 177 3.18 -11.66 36.98
C TYR A 177 3.10 -10.15 37.28
N LEU A 178 2.21 -9.40 36.62
CA LEU A 178 2.02 -7.98 36.96
C LEU A 178 1.55 -7.82 38.41
N ARG A 179 0.62 -8.65 38.88
CA ARG A 179 0.11 -8.62 40.26
C ARG A 179 1.21 -8.94 41.26
N GLU A 180 2.05 -9.92 40.97
CA GLU A 180 3.22 -10.28 41.80
C GLU A 180 4.24 -9.14 41.89
N GLN A 181 4.43 -8.39 40.82
CA GLN A 181 5.25 -7.18 40.79
C GLN A 181 4.55 -5.94 41.40
N GLN A 182 3.37 -6.12 42.01
CA GLN A 182 2.55 -5.05 42.59
C GLN A 182 2.17 -3.95 41.58
N LEU A 183 2.08 -4.33 40.29
CA LEU A 183 1.65 -3.45 39.21
C LEU A 183 0.16 -3.61 38.97
N THR A 184 -0.53 -2.49 38.67
CA THR A 184 -1.95 -2.50 38.32
C THR A 184 -2.17 -2.98 36.89
N ILE A 185 -3.33 -3.59 36.63
CA ILE A 185 -3.74 -3.99 35.27
C ILE A 185 -4.32 -2.76 34.57
N GLU A 186 -3.42 -1.90 34.09
CA GLU A 186 -3.74 -0.64 33.41
C GLU A 186 -2.84 -0.47 32.18
N MET A 187 -3.28 0.37 31.23
CA MET A 187 -2.55 0.65 29.98
C MET A 187 -1.08 1.07 30.20
N LYS A 188 -0.79 1.76 31.31
CA LYS A 188 0.59 2.15 31.68
C LYS A 188 1.54 0.97 31.88
N ASN A 189 1.01 -0.22 32.21
CA ASN A 189 1.77 -1.44 32.48
C ASN A 189 1.70 -2.48 31.34
N VAL A 190 0.99 -2.20 30.24
CA VAL A 190 0.91 -3.10 29.07
C VAL A 190 2.29 -3.41 28.50
N GLY A 191 3.21 -2.45 28.49
CA GLY A 191 4.59 -2.70 28.05
C GLY A 191 5.30 -3.76 28.89
N THR A 192 5.10 -3.76 30.21
CA THR A 192 5.68 -4.75 31.13
C THR A 192 5.06 -6.13 30.91
N PHE A 193 3.75 -6.19 30.72
CA PHE A 193 3.03 -7.42 30.39
C PHE A 193 3.54 -8.04 29.07
N ILE A 194 3.56 -7.25 27.99
CA ILE A 194 4.03 -7.71 26.69
C ILE A 194 5.49 -8.17 26.75
N LYS A 195 6.34 -7.45 27.47
CA LYS A 195 7.76 -7.85 27.64
C LYS A 195 7.88 -9.18 28.36
N TRP A 196 7.12 -9.40 29.42
CA TRP A 196 7.11 -10.68 30.13
C TRP A 196 6.65 -11.81 29.20
N LEU A 197 5.53 -11.59 28.49
CA LEU A 197 4.93 -12.59 27.60
C LEU A 197 5.87 -12.98 26.45
N VAL A 198 6.52 -12.01 25.81
CA VAL A 198 7.52 -12.25 24.76
C VAL A 198 8.69 -13.05 25.31
N ASN A 199 9.21 -12.69 26.48
CA ASN A 199 10.35 -13.40 27.08
C ASN A 199 9.99 -14.84 27.49
N ASP A 200 8.79 -15.05 28.01
CA ASP A 200 8.28 -16.38 28.34
C ASP A 200 8.19 -17.26 27.09
N ILE A 201 7.57 -16.76 26.02
CA ILE A 201 7.47 -17.47 24.72
C ILE A 201 8.86 -17.79 24.18
N ILE A 202 9.77 -16.82 24.12
CA ILE A 202 11.14 -17.03 23.61
C ILE A 202 11.88 -18.08 24.43
N LYS A 203 11.68 -18.10 25.75
CA LYS A 203 12.36 -19.03 26.65
C LYS A 203 11.81 -20.45 26.51
N GLU A 204 10.49 -20.61 26.51
CA GLU A 204 9.83 -21.92 26.53
C GLU A 204 9.76 -22.55 25.12
N GLU A 205 9.70 -21.75 24.06
CA GLU A 205 9.49 -22.23 22.69
C GLU A 205 10.73 -22.09 21.79
N LYS A 206 11.92 -21.91 22.39
CA LYS A 206 13.17 -21.65 21.65
C LYS A 206 13.48 -22.70 20.59
N ASP A 207 13.26 -23.98 20.92
CA ASP A 207 13.55 -25.08 19.99
C ASP A 207 12.57 -25.08 18.81
N THR A 208 11.28 -24.85 19.08
CA THR A 208 10.23 -24.69 18.06
C THR A 208 10.53 -23.50 17.14
N MET A 209 10.97 -22.37 17.71
CA MET A 209 11.39 -21.19 16.94
C MET A 209 12.56 -21.52 15.99
N ASN A 210 13.59 -22.20 16.49
CA ASN A 210 14.75 -22.58 15.69
C ASN A 210 14.38 -23.54 14.55
N ALA A 211 13.49 -24.52 14.82
CA ALA A 211 13.01 -25.46 13.82
C ALA A 211 12.24 -24.77 12.67
N SER A 212 11.51 -23.70 13.01
CA SER A 212 10.73 -22.90 12.05
C SER A 212 11.48 -21.68 11.49
N ASN A 213 12.78 -21.52 11.78
CA ASN A 213 13.59 -20.37 11.37
C ASN A 213 13.00 -19.00 11.78
N ILE A 214 12.35 -18.96 12.96
CA ILE A 214 11.77 -17.77 13.57
C ILE A 214 12.77 -17.19 14.55
N ASP A 215 13.07 -15.89 14.42
CA ASP A 215 13.99 -15.23 15.36
C ASP A 215 13.24 -14.47 16.48
N GLU A 216 13.97 -14.12 17.53
CA GLU A 216 13.41 -13.40 18.68
C GLU A 216 12.78 -12.05 18.31
N LYS A 217 13.25 -11.40 17.24
CA LYS A 217 12.70 -10.11 16.76
C LYS A 217 11.36 -10.32 16.06
N ASP A 218 11.19 -11.43 15.36
CA ASP A 218 9.93 -11.82 14.73
C ASP A 218 8.85 -11.99 15.82
N VAL A 219 9.16 -12.74 16.88
CA VAL A 219 8.24 -12.94 18.04
C VAL A 219 7.94 -11.61 18.74
N SER A 220 8.98 -10.81 19.04
CA SER A 220 8.84 -9.52 19.70
C SER A 220 7.95 -8.53 18.94
N ARG A 221 7.89 -8.64 17.60
CA ARG A 221 7.04 -7.82 16.74
C ARG A 221 5.61 -8.33 16.62
N ALA A 222 5.41 -9.65 16.65
CA ALA A 222 4.12 -10.27 16.37
C ALA A 222 3.23 -10.43 17.62
N VAL A 223 3.80 -10.85 18.77
CA VAL A 223 3.07 -11.04 20.03
C VAL A 223 2.23 -9.83 20.45
N PRO A 224 2.72 -8.57 20.38
CA PRO A 224 1.94 -7.41 20.81
C PRO A 224 0.64 -7.20 20.04
N ASN A 225 0.53 -7.67 18.80
CA ASN A 225 -0.69 -7.52 18.01
C ASN A 225 -1.75 -8.56 18.39
N LYS A 226 -1.33 -9.76 18.84
CA LYS A 226 -2.25 -10.80 19.31
C LYS A 226 -2.67 -10.57 20.77
N ALA A 227 -1.78 -10.05 21.60
CA ALA A 227 -1.98 -9.94 23.04
C ALA A 227 -2.66 -8.64 23.51
N LYS A 228 -2.90 -7.69 22.61
CA LYS A 228 -3.63 -6.44 22.88
C LYS A 228 -5.10 -6.60 22.54
#